data_AF-A0A535RR33-F1
#
_entry.id   AF-A0A535RR33-F1
#
_cell.length_a   1.000
_cell.length_b   1.000
_cell.length_c   1.000
_cell.angle_alpha   90.00
_cell.angle_beta   90.00
_cell.angle_gamma   90.00
#
_symmetry.space_group_name_H-M   'P 1'
#
loop_
_entity.id
_entity.type
_entity.pdbx_description
1 polymer ?
#
loop_
_entity_poly.entity_id
_entity_poly.type
_entity_poly.pdbx_seq_one_letter_code
_entity_poly.pdbx_strand_id
1 'polypeptide(L)'
;TRTLSWTPELGEGVPGDGFVYPDDEALIQQEFLNNLPFVLDVAKSAADPANPVSHLGNTTKPFYVHSFSTSYGDPQTVEVNAQRALGPVALRYRVNGGPVQSASTTEWNGGERYGGPGDVYYHVVRGRVTNTSPGDAVTVWFEAGGKTSDAFTYAAKVESSASVLVLSAEDYTGISPVYKKTNGPTYLSYYLDALRANGIAADVYDVDANGRKAPDPIGVLSHYRAVVWYTGDDIITREPGMAPGTASRLANDEMLAVRSFLNEGGRLLYTGKYAGYEYAFGYEYDPVSNRACDPNDQGQDGCIALPDDFLQYYLGAYIYNDDAGTTANKKIYDIAGVEAPFAGQAWSVGTPSANNQDHSASFIATSGVLPVAKYPQFGSFASAKYVRPGGPFDPHTGTYYLYSQIADITYKRVTRTIDLTGQSSATLSFWISRDTEQSWDHVFVESHTAGLNDWTTLPDANGHTSAATGESCPAGWRDLHPFLDHYQTLNADATCSASGTTGVWNAASGRSNGWEQWSVDLSRYAGTQVEVSIAYASDWSVQGLGVFLDDTAVSTGASTSFEDGLGGWTVTGPPPGSAPNSNNFVRATAAGFPEGATITTDDTIYFGFGLEGIARPETRAAVMGAAINYLLR
;
A
#
# COMPACT_ATOMS: atom_id res chain seq x y z
N THR A 1 -5.21 -32.20 -16.13
CA THR A 1 -5.86 -31.56 -17.29
C THR A 1 -4.91 -30.49 -17.81
N ARG A 2 -4.29 -30.69 -18.98
CA ARG A 2 -3.33 -29.76 -19.60
C ARG A 2 -4.04 -28.89 -20.64
N THR A 3 -5.11 -28.23 -20.22
CA THR A 3 -5.88 -27.35 -21.10
C THR A 3 -5.37 -25.94 -20.86
N LEU A 4 -4.79 -25.34 -21.89
CA LEU A 4 -4.58 -23.89 -21.91
C LEU A 4 -5.97 -23.26 -22.05
N SER A 5 -6.39 -22.50 -21.05
CA SER A 5 -7.65 -21.75 -21.07
C SER A 5 -7.32 -20.27 -21.24
N TRP A 6 -7.99 -19.60 -22.18
CA TRP A 6 -7.96 -18.15 -22.32
C TRP A 6 -9.41 -17.66 -22.43
N THR A 7 -9.67 -16.47 -21.89
CA THR A 7 -10.96 -15.79 -21.99
C THR A 7 -10.76 -14.59 -22.90
N PRO A 8 -11.23 -14.62 -24.15
CA PRO A 8 -11.24 -13.42 -25.00
C PRO A 8 -12.31 -12.45 -24.51
N GLU A 9 -11.99 -11.16 -24.49
CA GLU A 9 -12.94 -10.10 -24.17
C GLU A 9 -13.75 -9.75 -25.43
N LEU A 10 -15.07 -9.90 -25.39
CA LEU A 10 -15.94 -9.64 -26.53
C LEU A 10 -16.30 -8.14 -26.62
N GLY A 11 -15.42 -7.34 -27.22
CA GLY A 11 -15.74 -6.01 -27.76
C GLY A 11 -15.54 -4.81 -26.84
N GLU A 12 -15.48 -3.62 -27.46
CA GLU A 12 -15.41 -2.30 -26.82
C GLU A 12 -16.68 -2.08 -26.00
N GLY A 13 -16.65 -2.44 -24.72
CA GLY A 13 -17.71 -2.07 -23.78
C GLY A 13 -18.02 -0.58 -23.91
N VAL A 14 -19.31 -0.22 -23.90
CA VAL A 14 -19.69 1.19 -23.77
C VAL A 14 -19.11 1.68 -22.44
N PRO A 15 -18.52 2.88 -22.34
CA PRO A 15 -17.96 3.36 -21.08
C PRO A 15 -18.97 3.21 -19.93
N GLY A 16 -18.63 2.41 -18.91
CA GLY A 16 -19.49 2.11 -17.76
C GLY A 16 -20.15 0.73 -17.76
N ASP A 17 -20.21 0.04 -18.91
CA ASP A 17 -20.66 -1.36 -18.96
C ASP A 17 -19.49 -2.26 -18.59
N GLY A 18 -19.62 -3.01 -17.48
CA GLY A 18 -18.59 -3.95 -17.02
C GLY A 18 -18.38 -5.15 -17.96
N PHE A 19 -18.11 -6.35 -17.42
CA PHE A 19 -17.99 -7.57 -18.22
C PHE A 19 -19.34 -7.97 -18.84
N VAL A 20 -19.69 -7.38 -19.98
CA VAL A 20 -20.89 -7.73 -20.75
C VAL A 20 -20.48 -8.65 -21.90
N TYR A 21 -20.95 -9.90 -21.86
CA TYR A 21 -20.86 -10.80 -23.00
C TYR A 21 -22.12 -10.61 -23.85
N PRO A 22 -22.08 -9.88 -24.98
CA PRO A 22 -23.24 -9.84 -25.85
C PRO A 22 -23.52 -11.26 -26.35
N ASP A 23 -24.75 -11.74 -26.16
CA ASP A 23 -25.24 -13.00 -26.77
C ASP A 23 -25.51 -12.75 -28.27
N ASP A 24 -24.47 -12.33 -28.99
CA ASP A 24 -24.45 -12.01 -30.42
C ASP A 24 -23.42 -12.91 -31.10
N GLU A 25 -23.91 -13.86 -31.89
CA GLU A 25 -23.07 -14.84 -32.59
C GLU A 25 -22.04 -14.18 -33.54
N ALA A 26 -22.36 -13.02 -34.13
CA ALA A 26 -21.46 -12.34 -35.06
C ALA A 26 -20.30 -11.66 -34.31
N LEU A 27 -20.56 -11.02 -33.17
CA LEU A 27 -19.51 -10.46 -32.31
C LEU A 27 -18.62 -11.56 -31.73
N ILE A 28 -19.23 -12.67 -31.28
CA ILE A 28 -18.50 -13.86 -30.81
C ILE A 28 -17.59 -14.40 -31.92
N GLN A 29 -18.11 -14.54 -33.14
CA GLN A 29 -17.35 -15.04 -34.27
C GLN A 29 -16.21 -14.09 -34.68
N GLN A 30 -16.45 -12.77 -34.63
CA GLN A 30 -15.43 -11.78 -34.93
C GLN A 30 -14.29 -11.83 -33.91
N GLU A 31 -14.61 -11.89 -32.62
CA GLU A 31 -13.58 -11.94 -31.58
C GLU A 31 -12.81 -13.26 -31.60
N PHE A 32 -13.47 -14.37 -31.93
CA PHE A 32 -12.77 -15.62 -32.24
C PHE A 32 -11.75 -15.44 -33.37
N LEU A 33 -12.13 -14.78 -34.47
CA LEU A 33 -11.22 -14.55 -35.61
C LEU A 33 -10.07 -13.59 -35.26
N ASN A 34 -10.32 -12.58 -34.41
CA ASN A 34 -9.29 -11.67 -33.91
C ASN A 34 -8.21 -12.44 -33.13
N ASN A 35 -8.63 -13.37 -32.26
CA ASN A 35 -7.72 -14.15 -31.41
C ASN A 35 -7.12 -15.38 -32.11
N LEU A 36 -7.76 -15.89 -33.17
CA LEU A 36 -7.37 -17.13 -33.83
C LEU A 36 -5.87 -17.17 -34.23
N PRO A 37 -5.26 -16.12 -34.81
CA PRO A 37 -3.84 -16.11 -35.11
C PRO A 37 -2.96 -16.31 -33.86
N PHE A 38 -3.26 -15.62 -32.76
CA PHE A 38 -2.52 -15.75 -31.49
C PHE A 38 -2.69 -17.15 -30.89
N VAL A 39 -3.89 -17.72 -30.92
CA VAL A 39 -4.15 -19.07 -30.41
C VAL A 39 -3.38 -20.11 -31.21
N LEU A 40 -3.34 -19.97 -32.54
CA LEU A 40 -2.55 -20.84 -33.41
C LEU A 40 -1.05 -20.68 -33.17
N ASP A 41 -0.57 -19.46 -32.90
CA ASP A 41 0.81 -19.20 -32.52
C ASP A 41 1.20 -19.92 -31.23
N VAL A 42 0.39 -19.81 -30.18
CA VAL A 42 0.64 -20.51 -28.91
C VAL A 42 0.63 -22.03 -29.11
N ALA A 43 -0.35 -22.56 -29.85
CA ALA A 43 -0.43 -23.99 -30.13
C ALA A 43 0.77 -24.51 -30.92
N LYS A 44 1.23 -23.75 -31.93
CA LYS A 44 2.42 -24.10 -32.73
C LYS A 44 3.71 -23.96 -31.91
N SER A 45 3.77 -22.98 -31.00
CA SER A 45 4.90 -22.76 -30.10
C SER A 45 5.05 -23.86 -29.05
N ALA A 46 3.99 -24.63 -28.75
CA ALA A 46 4.02 -25.66 -27.71
C ALA A 46 5.11 -26.74 -27.93
N ALA A 47 5.52 -26.99 -29.17
CA ALA A 47 6.58 -27.95 -29.50
C ALA A 47 8.00 -27.40 -29.26
N ASP A 48 8.17 -26.08 -29.34
CA ASP A 48 9.44 -25.37 -29.07
C ASP A 48 9.17 -23.99 -28.46
N PRO A 49 8.79 -23.92 -27.16
CA PRO A 49 8.45 -22.64 -26.54
C PRO A 49 9.64 -21.68 -26.42
N ALA A 50 10.87 -22.17 -26.59
CA ALA A 50 12.06 -21.35 -26.61
C ALA A 50 12.22 -20.55 -27.92
N ASN A 51 11.56 -20.99 -29.00
CA ASN A 51 11.51 -20.34 -30.30
C ASN A 51 10.05 -20.24 -30.77
N PRO A 52 9.25 -19.33 -30.17
CA PRO A 52 7.82 -19.28 -30.41
C PRO A 52 7.51 -18.92 -31.87
N VAL A 53 6.43 -19.48 -32.39
CA VAL A 53 5.82 -19.06 -33.64
C VAL A 53 4.96 -17.84 -33.37
N SER A 54 5.15 -16.78 -34.15
CA SER A 54 4.39 -15.53 -34.05
C SER A 54 3.97 -15.04 -35.42
N HIS A 55 2.67 -14.89 -35.66
CA HIS A 55 2.13 -14.26 -36.87
C HIS A 55 2.54 -12.78 -36.99
N LEU A 56 2.83 -12.11 -35.86
CA LEU A 56 3.42 -10.76 -35.81
C LEU A 56 4.93 -10.71 -36.09
N GLY A 57 5.59 -11.87 -36.25
CA GLY A 57 7.04 -11.93 -36.45
C GLY A 57 7.88 -11.73 -35.18
N ASN A 58 7.28 -11.82 -33.98
CA ASN A 58 8.01 -11.77 -32.72
C ASN A 58 8.98 -12.95 -32.62
N THR A 59 10.20 -12.68 -32.13
CA THR A 59 11.24 -13.69 -31.94
C THR A 59 11.90 -13.52 -30.57
N THR A 60 12.48 -14.60 -30.06
CA THR A 60 13.26 -14.60 -28.82
C THR A 60 14.75 -14.42 -29.11
N LYS A 61 15.45 -13.72 -28.21
CA LYS A 61 16.92 -13.56 -28.28
C LYS A 61 17.59 -14.72 -27.52
N PRO A 62 18.81 -15.14 -27.92
CA PRO A 62 19.58 -16.11 -27.15
C PRO A 62 19.97 -15.61 -25.75
N PHE A 63 20.10 -14.29 -25.58
CA PHE A 63 20.49 -13.62 -24.35
C PHE A 63 19.66 -12.34 -24.13
N TYR A 64 19.25 -12.12 -22.89
CA TYR A 64 18.70 -10.85 -22.40
C TYR A 64 19.58 -10.39 -21.24
N VAL A 65 20.46 -9.42 -21.51
CA VAL A 65 21.46 -8.95 -20.56
C VAL A 65 20.84 -7.94 -19.60
N HIS A 66 21.07 -8.12 -18.30
CA HIS A 66 20.76 -7.10 -17.29
C HIS A 66 21.89 -6.07 -17.28
N SER A 67 21.65 -4.90 -17.86
CA SER A 67 22.65 -3.84 -17.98
C SER A 67 22.42 -2.72 -16.96
N PHE A 68 23.51 -2.23 -16.37
CA PHE A 68 23.53 -1.06 -15.49
C PHE A 68 24.74 -0.18 -15.81
N SER A 69 24.70 1.09 -15.40
CA SER A 69 25.76 2.05 -15.73
C SER A 69 26.83 2.18 -14.66
N THR A 70 26.57 1.73 -13.43
CA THR A 70 27.42 2.02 -12.28
C THR A 70 27.51 0.83 -11.34
N SER A 71 28.71 0.59 -10.81
CA SER A 71 29.01 -0.44 -9.81
C SER A 71 29.44 0.20 -8.49
N TYR A 72 28.94 -0.34 -7.38
CA TYR A 72 29.24 0.12 -6.02
C TYR A 72 30.05 -0.90 -5.19
N GLY A 73 30.66 -1.89 -5.83
CA GLY A 73 31.56 -2.81 -5.13
C GLY A 73 32.29 -3.78 -6.04
N ASP A 74 33.38 -4.32 -5.49
CA ASP A 74 34.19 -5.39 -6.06
C ASP A 74 34.20 -6.58 -5.08
N PRO A 75 33.83 -7.81 -5.50
CA PRO A 75 33.43 -8.20 -6.85
C PRO A 75 32.04 -7.69 -7.28
N GLN A 76 31.91 -7.31 -8.55
CA GLN A 76 30.62 -6.95 -9.17
C GLN A 76 29.95 -8.18 -9.79
N THR A 77 28.74 -8.48 -9.34
CA THR A 77 27.86 -9.48 -9.99
C THR A 77 27.32 -8.92 -11.31
N VAL A 78 27.27 -9.75 -12.35
CA VAL A 78 26.64 -9.43 -13.64
C VAL A 78 25.75 -10.59 -14.07
N GLU A 79 24.66 -10.29 -14.76
CA GLU A 79 23.58 -11.26 -15.00
C GLU A 79 23.12 -11.25 -16.46
N VAL A 80 22.74 -12.43 -16.95
CA VAL A 80 22.03 -12.60 -18.21
C VAL A 80 20.95 -13.68 -18.07
N ASN A 81 19.78 -13.42 -18.63
CA ASN A 81 18.79 -14.46 -18.88
C ASN A 81 19.10 -15.12 -20.24
N ALA A 82 19.57 -16.36 -20.23
CA ALA A 82 20.07 -17.07 -21.40
C ALA A 82 19.18 -18.25 -21.79
N GLN A 83 19.11 -18.58 -23.08
CA GLN A 83 18.41 -19.77 -23.53
C GLN A 83 19.20 -21.03 -23.10
N ARG A 84 18.56 -21.96 -22.39
CA ARG A 84 19.23 -23.16 -21.85
C ARG A 84 19.87 -24.04 -22.92
N ALA A 85 19.30 -24.07 -24.12
CA ALA A 85 19.79 -24.85 -25.25
C ALA A 85 21.20 -24.43 -25.73
N LEU A 86 21.67 -23.24 -25.35
CA LEU A 86 23.02 -22.76 -25.67
C LEU A 86 24.12 -23.51 -24.89
N GLY A 87 23.75 -24.23 -23.83
CA GLY A 87 24.69 -24.90 -22.93
C GLY A 87 25.36 -23.94 -21.95
N PRO A 88 26.56 -24.27 -21.43
CA PRO A 88 27.25 -23.45 -20.43
C PRO A 88 27.56 -22.04 -20.94
N VAL A 89 27.19 -21.04 -20.14
CA VAL A 89 27.43 -19.62 -20.44
C VAL A 89 28.74 -19.16 -19.82
N ALA A 90 29.60 -18.53 -20.61
CA ALA A 90 30.82 -17.89 -20.14
C ALA A 90 30.63 -16.37 -20.01
N LEU A 91 31.06 -15.81 -18.88
CA LEU A 91 31.20 -14.36 -18.71
C LEU A 91 32.52 -13.92 -19.35
N ARG A 92 32.46 -12.87 -20.17
CA ARG A 92 33.62 -12.15 -20.69
C ARG A 92 33.56 -10.69 -20.26
N TYR A 93 34.71 -10.14 -19.93
CA TYR A 93 34.80 -8.72 -19.60
C TYR A 93 36.18 -8.13 -19.90
N ARG A 94 36.28 -6.81 -19.91
CA ARG A 94 37.56 -6.08 -19.95
C ARG A 94 37.47 -4.82 -19.12
N VAL A 95 38.58 -4.45 -18.48
CA VAL A 95 38.71 -3.23 -17.68
C VAL A 95 39.56 -2.23 -18.46
N ASN A 96 39.09 -0.99 -18.63
CA ASN A 96 39.78 0.12 -19.29
C ASN A 96 40.34 -0.20 -20.70
N GLY A 97 39.62 -1.02 -21.48
CA GLY A 97 40.05 -1.45 -22.81
C GLY A 97 41.24 -2.43 -22.82
N GLY A 98 41.63 -2.96 -21.65
CA GLY A 98 42.68 -3.96 -21.49
C GLY A 98 42.33 -5.35 -22.06
N PRO A 99 43.13 -6.39 -21.71
CA PRO A 99 42.91 -7.74 -22.22
C PRO A 99 41.57 -8.32 -21.77
N VAL A 100 40.93 -9.07 -22.67
CA VAL A 100 39.69 -9.80 -22.36
C VAL A 100 39.95 -10.83 -21.28
N GLN A 101 39.16 -10.75 -20.22
CA GLN A 101 39.08 -11.70 -19.12
C GLN A 101 37.89 -12.64 -19.34
N SER A 102 37.95 -13.79 -18.69
CA SER A 102 36.88 -14.79 -18.70
C SER A 102 36.62 -15.30 -17.30
N ALA A 103 35.34 -15.47 -16.97
CA ALA A 103 34.91 -16.10 -15.72
C ALA A 103 33.78 -17.10 -15.98
N SER A 104 33.64 -18.08 -15.10
CA SER A 104 32.49 -18.99 -15.08
C SER A 104 31.24 -18.26 -14.60
N THR A 105 30.09 -18.72 -15.04
CA THR A 105 28.79 -18.32 -14.46
C THR A 105 28.18 -19.46 -13.65
N THR A 106 27.23 -19.09 -12.80
CA THR A 106 26.39 -20.03 -12.05
C THR A 106 24.94 -19.62 -12.23
N GLU A 107 24.06 -20.61 -12.34
CA GLU A 107 22.62 -20.37 -12.38
C GLU A 107 22.13 -19.75 -11.07
N TRP A 108 21.26 -18.75 -11.18
CA TRP A 108 20.61 -18.13 -10.03
C TRP A 108 19.41 -18.98 -9.64
N ASN A 109 19.34 -19.37 -8.36
CA ASN A 109 18.32 -20.29 -7.86
C ASN A 109 17.00 -19.58 -7.48
N GLY A 110 16.86 -18.29 -7.77
CA GLY A 110 15.78 -17.45 -7.25
C GLY A 110 16.14 -16.75 -5.95
N GLY A 111 15.30 -15.80 -5.57
CA GLY A 111 15.35 -15.13 -4.28
C GLY A 111 14.34 -15.72 -3.28
N GLU A 112 14.18 -15.04 -2.16
CA GLU A 112 13.36 -15.49 -1.03
C GLU A 112 11.85 -15.54 -1.35
N ARG A 113 11.37 -14.72 -2.28
CA ARG A 113 9.94 -14.59 -2.62
C ARG A 113 9.63 -14.94 -4.07
N TYR A 114 10.52 -14.64 -5.01
CA TYR A 114 10.32 -14.90 -6.43
C TYR A 114 11.62 -15.22 -7.17
N GLY A 115 11.47 -15.75 -8.40
CA GLY A 115 12.56 -16.25 -9.24
C GLY A 115 12.93 -17.69 -8.90
N GLY A 116 13.64 -18.38 -9.81
CA GLY A 116 14.12 -19.74 -9.62
C GLY A 116 13.19 -20.83 -10.19
N PRO A 117 12.21 -21.37 -9.43
CA PRO A 117 11.33 -22.43 -9.91
C PRO A 117 10.53 -22.01 -11.14
N GLY A 118 10.58 -22.81 -12.21
CA GLY A 118 9.84 -22.54 -13.46
C GLY A 118 10.71 -22.16 -14.66
N ASP A 119 12.02 -22.00 -14.46
CA ASP A 119 13.00 -21.71 -15.52
C ASP A 119 13.23 -22.92 -16.44
N VAL A 120 12.34 -23.18 -17.41
CA VAL A 120 12.40 -24.38 -18.27
C VAL A 120 13.23 -24.18 -19.54
N TYR A 121 13.04 -23.06 -20.25
CA TYR A 121 13.66 -22.81 -21.56
C TYR A 121 14.76 -21.76 -21.51
N TYR A 122 14.64 -20.87 -20.54
CA TYR A 122 15.58 -19.82 -20.21
C TYR A 122 16.00 -19.97 -18.76
N HIS A 123 17.17 -19.46 -18.43
CA HIS A 123 17.67 -19.42 -17.07
C HIS A 123 18.49 -18.16 -16.83
N VAL A 124 18.39 -17.65 -15.61
CA VAL A 124 19.23 -16.55 -15.16
C VAL A 124 20.58 -17.11 -14.72
N VAL A 125 21.66 -16.63 -15.32
CA VAL A 125 23.03 -16.98 -14.92
C VAL A 125 23.80 -15.73 -14.51
N ARG A 126 24.59 -15.87 -13.44
CA ARG A 126 25.39 -14.80 -12.85
C ARG A 126 26.87 -15.12 -12.91
N GLY A 127 27.68 -14.13 -13.24
CA GLY A 127 29.13 -14.18 -13.12
C GLY A 127 29.64 -13.02 -12.25
N ARG A 128 30.92 -13.06 -11.88
CA ARG A 128 31.57 -12.01 -11.09
C ARG A 128 32.71 -11.38 -11.89
N VAL A 129 32.69 -10.05 -11.96
CA VAL A 129 33.85 -9.24 -12.33
C VAL A 129 34.62 -8.92 -11.03
N THR A 130 35.93 -9.05 -11.09
CA THR A 130 36.84 -8.83 -9.94
C THR A 130 38.00 -7.91 -10.34
N ASN A 131 38.65 -7.28 -9.36
CA ASN A 131 39.85 -6.46 -9.51
C ASN A 131 39.60 -5.18 -10.31
N THR A 132 38.52 -4.48 -10.01
CA THR A 132 38.29 -3.12 -10.48
C THR A 132 38.89 -2.12 -9.49
N SER A 133 38.88 -0.84 -9.85
CA SER A 133 39.11 0.29 -8.95
C SER A 133 38.17 1.44 -9.29
N PRO A 134 37.81 2.32 -8.32
CA PRO A 134 36.99 3.48 -8.62
C PRO A 134 37.57 4.33 -9.76
N GLY A 135 36.75 4.59 -10.78
CA GLY A 135 37.15 5.25 -12.02
C GLY A 135 37.33 4.30 -13.22
N ASP A 136 37.39 2.99 -12.99
CA ASP A 136 37.48 2.02 -14.07
C ASP A 136 36.18 1.92 -14.89
N ALA A 137 36.33 1.76 -16.20
CA ALA A 137 35.25 1.40 -17.12
C ALA A 137 35.34 -0.09 -17.47
N VAL A 138 34.28 -0.84 -17.17
CA VAL A 138 34.22 -2.29 -17.40
C VAL A 138 33.20 -2.60 -18.48
N THR A 139 33.65 -3.22 -19.57
CA THR A 139 32.76 -3.74 -20.61
C THR A 139 32.52 -5.23 -20.42
N VAL A 140 31.27 -5.67 -20.42
CA VAL A 140 30.80 -7.03 -20.11
C VAL A 140 29.96 -7.59 -21.24
N TRP A 141 30.13 -8.88 -21.55
CA TRP A 141 29.26 -9.66 -22.43
C TRP A 141 29.31 -11.15 -22.09
N PHE A 142 28.38 -11.93 -22.66
CA PHE A 142 28.25 -13.37 -22.42
C PHE A 142 28.37 -14.16 -23.72
N GLU A 143 28.92 -15.37 -23.62
CA GLU A 143 29.12 -16.28 -24.76
C GLU A 143 28.64 -17.69 -24.41
N ALA A 144 27.86 -18.31 -25.31
CA ALA A 144 27.41 -19.70 -25.20
C ALA A 144 26.95 -20.22 -26.57
N GLY A 145 27.12 -21.51 -26.86
CA GLY A 145 26.59 -22.11 -28.11
C GLY A 145 27.03 -21.43 -29.42
N GLY A 146 28.21 -20.80 -29.44
CA GLY A 146 28.68 -20.01 -30.60
C GLY A 146 27.94 -18.68 -30.83
N LYS A 147 27.14 -18.23 -29.86
CA LYS A 147 26.46 -16.93 -29.83
C LYS A 147 27.14 -16.00 -28.82
N THR A 148 26.94 -14.70 -29.03
CA THR A 148 27.45 -13.62 -28.17
C THR A 148 26.28 -12.70 -27.82
N SER A 149 26.18 -12.28 -26.56
CA SER A 149 25.18 -11.30 -26.13
C SER A 149 25.54 -9.89 -26.59
N ASP A 150 24.58 -8.97 -26.48
CA ASP A 150 24.89 -7.54 -26.48
C ASP A 150 25.89 -7.24 -25.34
N ALA A 151 26.79 -6.28 -25.56
CA ALA A 151 27.76 -5.85 -24.55
C ALA A 151 27.27 -4.56 -23.89
N PHE A 152 27.55 -4.40 -22.59
CA PHE A 152 27.32 -3.14 -21.87
C PHE A 152 28.56 -2.72 -21.11
N THR A 153 28.63 -1.43 -20.75
CA THR A 153 29.73 -0.88 -19.97
C THR A 153 29.21 -0.20 -18.73
N TYR A 154 29.82 -0.49 -17.57
CA TYR A 154 29.56 0.22 -16.32
C TYR A 154 30.83 0.89 -15.80
N ALA A 155 30.67 1.93 -14.98
CA ALA A 155 31.75 2.57 -14.24
C ALA A 155 31.83 1.99 -12.81
N ALA A 156 33.00 1.52 -12.40
CA ALA A 156 33.28 1.24 -10.99
C ALA A 156 33.35 2.57 -10.23
N LYS A 157 32.39 2.84 -9.34
CA LYS A 157 32.25 4.14 -8.67
C LYS A 157 32.64 4.07 -7.20
N VAL A 158 32.23 3.01 -6.51
CA VAL A 158 32.52 2.78 -5.10
C VAL A 158 33.10 1.38 -4.96
N GLU A 159 34.16 1.27 -4.17
CA GLU A 159 34.73 0.00 -3.73
C GLU A 159 35.07 0.15 -2.25
N SER A 160 34.09 -0.19 -1.42
CA SER A 160 34.17 -0.02 0.02
C SER A 160 33.83 -1.33 0.73
N SER A 161 34.15 -1.39 2.02
CA SER A 161 33.75 -2.51 2.90
C SER A 161 32.49 -2.18 3.74
N ALA A 162 31.82 -1.06 3.45
CA ALA A 162 30.61 -0.67 4.14
C ALA A 162 29.52 -1.72 3.89
N SER A 163 28.86 -2.15 4.96
CA SER A 163 27.73 -3.09 4.86
C SER A 163 26.39 -2.37 4.73
N VAL A 164 26.38 -1.04 4.81
CA VAL A 164 25.17 -0.21 4.79
C VAL A 164 25.24 0.80 3.66
N LEU A 165 24.15 0.96 2.93
CA LEU A 165 23.93 2.06 1.99
C LEU A 165 22.90 3.01 2.58
N VAL A 166 23.17 4.31 2.55
CA VAL A 166 22.14 5.33 2.72
C VAL A 166 21.61 5.72 1.34
N LEU A 167 20.37 5.33 1.05
CA LEU A 167 19.62 5.73 -0.13
C LEU A 167 18.89 7.04 0.18
N SER A 168 19.42 8.13 -0.35
CA SER A 168 18.89 9.49 -0.22
C SER A 168 17.90 9.77 -1.33
N ALA A 169 16.61 9.60 -1.04
CA ALA A 169 15.47 9.83 -1.91
C ALA A 169 14.67 11.06 -1.45
N GLU A 170 15.35 12.18 -1.19
CA GLU A 170 14.69 13.42 -0.74
C GLU A 170 13.86 14.11 -1.82
N ASP A 171 13.99 13.68 -3.08
CA ASP A 171 13.34 14.30 -4.24
C ASP A 171 13.57 15.82 -4.30
N TYR A 172 14.77 16.28 -3.91
CA TYR A 172 15.01 17.72 -3.68
C TYR A 172 15.02 18.55 -4.97
N THR A 173 15.00 17.91 -6.14
CA THR A 173 14.78 18.55 -7.45
C THR A 173 13.33 18.44 -7.95
N GLY A 174 12.48 17.70 -7.24
CA GLY A 174 11.06 17.55 -7.49
C GLY A 174 10.22 18.70 -6.93
N ILE A 175 8.90 18.47 -6.84
CA ILE A 175 7.92 19.53 -6.56
C ILE A 175 6.93 19.24 -5.41
N SER A 176 7.13 18.17 -4.63
CA SER A 176 6.18 17.80 -3.57
C SER A 176 6.87 17.40 -2.25
N PRO A 177 7.35 18.38 -1.46
CA PRO A 177 7.25 19.82 -1.66
C PRO A 177 8.38 20.37 -2.54
N VAL A 178 8.27 21.65 -2.91
CA VAL A 178 9.41 22.36 -3.52
C VAL A 178 10.45 22.64 -2.43
N TYR A 179 11.60 21.97 -2.52
CA TYR A 179 12.69 22.16 -1.58
C TYR A 179 13.34 23.54 -1.70
N LYS A 180 13.74 24.11 -0.56
CA LYS A 180 14.53 25.36 -0.53
C LYS A 180 15.96 25.17 -1.03
N LYS A 181 16.51 23.96 -0.83
CA LYS A 181 17.86 23.57 -1.24
C LYS A 181 17.74 22.46 -2.27
N THR A 182 18.20 22.72 -3.49
CA THR A 182 18.06 21.82 -4.64
C THR A 182 19.41 21.31 -5.18
N ASN A 183 20.51 21.54 -4.45
CA ASN A 183 21.87 21.19 -4.88
C ASN A 183 22.52 20.08 -4.03
N GLY A 184 21.70 19.23 -3.43
CA GLY A 184 22.13 18.12 -2.59
C GLY A 184 21.20 17.93 -1.38
N PRO A 185 21.23 16.76 -0.74
CA PRO A 185 20.30 16.39 0.31
C PRO A 185 20.43 17.32 1.52
N THR A 186 19.28 17.62 2.11
CA THR A 186 19.12 18.49 3.27
C THR A 186 19.39 17.72 4.57
N TYR A 187 19.02 16.44 4.62
CA TYR A 187 18.95 15.66 5.85
C TYR A 187 20.00 14.55 5.95
N LEU A 188 20.77 14.28 4.89
CA LEU A 188 21.77 13.21 4.83
C LEU A 188 22.71 13.14 6.04
N SER A 189 23.17 14.29 6.57
CA SER A 189 24.10 14.31 7.70
C SER A 189 23.51 13.69 8.97
N TYR A 190 22.19 13.80 9.19
CA TYR A 190 21.52 13.22 10.37
C TYR A 190 21.64 11.69 10.41
N TYR A 191 21.62 11.06 9.23
CA TYR A 191 21.73 9.63 9.04
C TYR A 191 23.19 9.16 9.17
N LEU A 192 24.11 9.83 8.45
CA LEU A 192 25.53 9.48 8.48
C LEU A 192 26.15 9.69 9.87
N ASP A 193 25.76 10.74 10.59
CA ASP A 193 26.25 10.97 11.95
C ASP A 193 25.72 9.91 12.94
N ALA A 194 24.45 9.49 12.79
CA ALA A 194 23.87 8.44 13.62
C ALA A 194 24.53 7.07 13.36
N LEU A 195 24.82 6.72 12.11
CA LEU A 195 25.57 5.50 11.76
C LEU A 195 27.00 5.56 12.29
N ARG A 196 27.69 6.68 12.08
CA ARG A 196 29.07 6.90 12.55
C ARG A 196 29.19 6.83 14.07
N ALA A 197 28.21 7.35 14.81
CA ALA A 197 28.16 7.25 16.26
C ALA A 197 28.09 5.80 16.77
N ASN A 198 27.64 4.86 15.93
CA ASN A 198 27.61 3.43 16.20
C ASN A 198 28.79 2.67 15.57
N GLY A 199 29.77 3.36 14.98
CA GLY A 199 30.90 2.73 14.29
C GLY A 199 30.51 2.02 12.99
N ILE A 200 29.35 2.33 12.43
CA ILE A 200 28.84 1.71 11.20
C ILE A 200 29.27 2.58 10.01
N ALA A 201 30.12 2.02 9.14
CA ALA A 201 30.47 2.64 7.87
C ALA A 201 29.31 2.50 6.88
N ALA A 202 29.05 3.56 6.12
CA ALA A 202 28.03 3.57 5.09
C ALA A 202 28.47 4.36 3.86
N ASP A 203 28.05 3.88 2.69
CA ASP A 203 28.12 4.61 1.43
C ASP A 203 26.79 5.33 1.16
N VAL A 204 26.77 6.20 0.15
CA VAL A 204 25.59 6.99 -0.20
C VAL A 204 25.22 6.82 -1.66
N TYR A 205 23.93 6.58 -1.90
CA TYR A 205 23.32 6.76 -3.21
C TYR A 205 22.34 7.93 -3.13
N ASP A 206 22.72 9.06 -3.70
CA ASP A 206 21.88 10.26 -3.82
C ASP A 206 21.14 10.20 -5.17
N VAL A 207 19.83 10.02 -5.10
CA VAL A 207 18.97 9.71 -6.26
C VAL A 207 18.95 10.87 -7.24
N ASP A 208 18.72 12.08 -6.75
CA ASP A 208 18.75 13.33 -7.52
C ASP A 208 20.13 13.57 -8.15
N ALA A 209 21.22 13.35 -7.40
CA ALA A 209 22.58 13.51 -7.94
C ALA A 209 22.96 12.44 -8.99
N ASN A 210 22.28 11.29 -9.00
CA ASN A 210 22.39 10.28 -10.06
C ASN A 210 21.36 10.51 -11.19
N GLY A 211 20.77 11.70 -11.26
CA GLY A 211 19.88 12.11 -12.33
C GLY A 211 18.47 11.55 -12.17
N ARG A 212 17.97 11.50 -10.93
CA ARG A 212 16.63 11.01 -10.59
C ARG A 212 16.42 9.58 -11.08
N LYS A 213 17.37 8.71 -10.75
CA LYS A 213 17.37 7.29 -11.14
C LYS A 213 17.44 6.42 -9.90
N ALA A 214 16.59 5.42 -9.84
CA ALA A 214 16.66 4.40 -8.81
C ALA A 214 18.03 3.66 -8.86
N PRO A 215 18.57 3.25 -7.70
CA PRO A 215 19.78 2.43 -7.66
C PRO A 215 19.53 1.06 -8.30
N ASP A 216 20.42 0.60 -9.17
CA ASP A 216 20.29 -0.74 -9.76
C ASP A 216 20.41 -1.83 -8.69
N PRO A 217 19.51 -2.83 -8.65
CA PRO A 217 19.55 -3.90 -7.64
C PRO A 217 20.87 -4.68 -7.63
N ILE A 218 21.48 -4.93 -8.79
CA ILE A 218 22.71 -5.71 -8.92
C ILE A 218 23.94 -4.80 -8.92
N GLY A 219 23.93 -3.72 -9.70
CA GLY A 219 25.03 -2.77 -9.79
C GLY A 219 25.29 -2.00 -8.50
N VAL A 220 24.24 -1.73 -7.72
CA VAL A 220 24.32 -0.89 -6.52
C VAL A 220 23.91 -1.65 -5.26
N LEU A 221 22.64 -2.05 -5.14
CA LEU A 221 22.08 -2.49 -3.86
C LEU A 221 22.69 -3.82 -3.36
N SER A 222 23.00 -4.76 -4.26
CA SER A 222 23.51 -6.09 -3.91
C SER A 222 24.86 -6.11 -3.18
N HIS A 223 25.56 -4.97 -3.13
CA HIS A 223 26.83 -4.82 -2.40
C HIS A 223 26.66 -4.60 -0.90
N TYR A 224 25.43 -4.33 -0.45
CA TYR A 224 25.14 -3.96 0.93
C TYR A 224 24.30 -5.04 1.61
N ARG A 225 24.45 -5.17 2.93
CA ARG A 225 23.59 -6.03 3.74
C ARG A 225 22.32 -5.32 4.17
N ALA A 226 22.40 -4.01 4.42
CA ALA A 226 21.26 -3.18 4.77
C ALA A 226 21.23 -1.87 3.99
N VAL A 227 20.03 -1.37 3.72
CA VAL A 227 19.77 -0.07 3.11
C VAL A 227 18.96 0.77 4.09
N VAL A 228 19.40 2.00 4.32
CA VAL A 228 18.60 3.05 4.95
C VAL A 228 18.02 3.90 3.83
N TRP A 229 16.76 3.66 3.48
CA TRP A 229 16.04 4.44 2.50
C TRP A 229 15.30 5.55 3.23
N TYR A 230 15.69 6.80 2.97
CA TYR A 230 15.04 7.94 3.58
C TYR A 230 14.56 8.97 2.58
N THR A 231 13.40 9.57 2.87
CA THR A 231 12.71 10.51 1.97
C THR A 231 12.69 11.96 2.47
N GLY A 232 13.10 12.21 3.72
CA GLY A 232 13.14 13.56 4.28
C GLY A 232 11.76 14.21 4.29
N ASP A 233 11.61 15.34 3.58
CA ASP A 233 10.35 16.06 3.42
C ASP A 233 9.53 15.63 2.21
N ASP A 234 10.04 14.74 1.35
CA ASP A 234 9.32 14.30 0.15
C ASP A 234 7.99 13.65 0.56
N ILE A 235 6.91 14.21 0.01
CA ILE A 235 5.52 13.75 0.18
C ILE A 235 5.18 12.76 -0.93
N ILE A 236 5.53 13.12 -2.16
CA ILE A 236 5.22 12.35 -3.38
C ILE A 236 6.37 12.62 -4.35
N THR A 237 7.11 11.59 -4.72
CA THR A 237 8.19 11.76 -5.69
C THR A 237 7.59 12.20 -7.01
N ARG A 238 7.82 13.47 -7.42
CA ARG A 238 7.04 14.09 -8.50
C ARG A 238 7.86 15.06 -9.34
N GLU A 239 7.78 14.88 -10.66
CA GLU A 239 8.50 15.70 -11.62
C GLU A 239 7.93 17.13 -11.71
N PRO A 240 8.79 18.14 -11.99
CA PRO A 240 8.32 19.46 -12.38
C PRO A 240 7.35 19.42 -13.57
N GLY A 241 6.17 20.01 -13.40
CA GLY A 241 5.13 20.09 -14.43
C GLY A 241 4.03 19.03 -14.34
N MET A 242 4.16 18.05 -13.44
CA MET A 242 3.09 17.09 -13.15
C MET A 242 2.01 17.68 -12.23
N ALA A 243 0.76 17.27 -12.44
CA ALA A 243 -0.40 17.77 -11.70
C ALA A 243 -0.48 17.17 -10.28
N PRO A 244 -1.13 17.85 -9.31
CA PRO A 244 -1.55 17.22 -8.06
C PRO A 244 -2.38 15.97 -8.31
N GLY A 245 -2.20 14.91 -7.51
CA GLY A 245 -2.84 13.61 -7.76
C GLY A 245 -2.00 12.62 -8.57
N THR A 246 -0.83 13.05 -9.08
CA THR A 246 0.09 12.19 -9.85
C THR A 246 1.45 12.03 -9.15
N ALA A 247 2.21 11.04 -9.58
CA ALA A 247 3.56 10.71 -9.14
C ALA A 247 4.50 10.47 -10.34
N SER A 248 5.81 10.62 -10.11
CA SER A 248 6.83 10.18 -11.05
C SER A 248 6.94 8.66 -11.02
N ARG A 249 7.21 8.07 -12.19
CA ARG A 249 7.63 6.67 -12.31
C ARG A 249 8.83 6.33 -11.41
N LEU A 250 9.66 7.31 -11.06
CA LEU A 250 10.79 7.12 -10.16
C LEU A 250 10.38 6.44 -8.84
N ALA A 251 9.24 6.82 -8.25
CA ALA A 251 8.70 6.17 -7.06
C ALA A 251 8.62 4.64 -7.24
N ASN A 252 7.94 4.21 -8.31
CA ASN A 252 7.82 2.80 -8.65
C ASN A 252 9.17 2.13 -8.94
N ASP A 253 10.06 2.80 -9.68
CA ASP A 253 11.38 2.24 -10.00
C ASP A 253 12.25 2.04 -8.74
N GLU A 254 12.20 2.97 -7.77
CA GLU A 254 12.87 2.82 -6.47
C GLU A 254 12.28 1.70 -5.63
N MET A 255 10.95 1.65 -5.52
CA MET A 255 10.24 0.59 -4.83
C MET A 255 10.58 -0.79 -5.41
N LEU A 256 10.55 -0.94 -6.74
CA LEU A 256 10.90 -2.21 -7.39
C LEU A 256 12.37 -2.59 -7.21
N ALA A 257 13.27 -1.60 -7.18
CA ALA A 257 14.68 -1.85 -6.91
C ALA A 257 14.91 -2.36 -5.48
N VAL A 258 14.31 -1.69 -4.49
CA VAL A 258 14.39 -2.08 -3.08
C VAL A 258 13.68 -3.41 -2.83
N ARG A 259 12.54 -3.66 -3.48
CA ARG A 259 11.86 -4.95 -3.46
C ARG A 259 12.74 -6.07 -3.98
N SER A 260 13.47 -5.83 -5.07
CA SER A 260 14.43 -6.80 -5.62
C SER A 260 15.60 -7.05 -4.67
N PHE A 261 16.09 -6.00 -4.01
CA PHE A 261 17.11 -6.12 -2.97
C PHE A 261 16.62 -6.97 -1.77
N LEU A 262 15.40 -6.75 -1.28
CA LEU A 262 14.80 -7.58 -0.22
C LEU A 262 14.64 -9.04 -0.68
N ASN A 263 14.25 -9.28 -1.94
CA ASN A 263 14.14 -10.63 -2.47
C ASN A 263 15.49 -11.38 -2.49
N GLU A 264 16.62 -10.68 -2.54
CA GLU A 264 17.97 -11.27 -2.45
C GLU A 264 18.48 -11.41 -0.99
N GLY A 265 17.61 -11.24 0.01
CA GLY A 265 17.97 -11.30 1.43
C GLY A 265 18.52 -9.98 1.99
N GLY A 266 18.33 -8.88 1.27
CA GLY A 266 18.60 -7.53 1.75
C GLY A 266 17.77 -7.15 2.97
N ARG A 267 18.18 -6.08 3.65
CA ARG A 267 17.54 -5.59 4.89
C ARG A 267 17.26 -4.09 4.79
N LEU A 268 16.09 -3.64 5.21
CA LEU A 268 15.65 -2.26 4.95
C LEU A 268 15.24 -1.52 6.23
N LEU A 269 15.77 -0.31 6.40
CA LEU A 269 15.13 0.72 7.22
C LEU A 269 14.51 1.75 6.27
N TYR A 270 13.18 1.89 6.28
CA TYR A 270 12.45 2.91 5.52
C TYR A 270 11.91 3.99 6.46
N THR A 271 12.21 5.25 6.18
CA THR A 271 11.91 6.36 7.09
C THR A 271 11.82 7.71 6.38
N GLY A 272 11.06 8.64 6.94
CA GLY A 272 10.84 9.95 6.36
C GLY A 272 9.56 10.55 6.94
N LYS A 273 9.35 11.84 6.75
CA LYS A 273 8.15 12.53 7.22
C LYS A 273 6.86 11.97 6.61
N TYR A 274 6.92 11.60 5.33
CA TYR A 274 5.82 11.03 4.54
C TYR A 274 6.25 9.72 3.85
N ALA A 275 7.24 9.01 4.39
CA ALA A 275 7.66 7.73 3.82
C ALA A 275 6.42 6.85 3.58
N GLY A 276 6.31 6.31 2.37
CA GLY A 276 5.23 5.45 1.89
C GLY A 276 3.89 6.12 1.54
N TYR A 277 3.73 7.43 1.77
CA TYR A 277 2.46 8.14 1.55
C TYR A 277 1.96 8.00 0.11
N GLU A 278 2.84 8.13 -0.87
CA GLU A 278 2.49 8.04 -2.30
C GLU A 278 1.90 6.67 -2.72
N TYR A 279 2.34 5.57 -2.09
CA TYR A 279 1.80 4.23 -2.34
C TYR A 279 0.49 4.02 -1.59
N ALA A 280 0.44 4.44 -0.32
CA ALA A 280 -0.73 4.28 0.54
C ALA A 280 -1.99 4.95 -0.01
N PHE A 281 -1.82 6.02 -0.79
CA PHE A 281 -2.91 6.80 -1.39
C PHE A 281 -3.03 6.63 -2.92
N GLY A 282 -2.27 5.72 -3.51
CA GLY A 282 -2.48 5.32 -4.91
C GLY A 282 -2.27 6.42 -5.94
N TYR A 283 -1.25 7.27 -5.78
CA TYR A 283 -0.98 8.35 -6.74
C TYR A 283 -0.69 7.79 -8.14
N GLU A 284 -1.26 8.43 -9.17
CA GLU A 284 -1.18 7.92 -10.54
C GLU A 284 0.15 8.22 -11.23
N TYR A 285 0.69 7.25 -11.96
CA TYR A 285 1.92 7.40 -12.74
C TYR A 285 1.83 6.65 -14.07
N ASP A 286 2.66 7.05 -15.03
CA ASP A 286 2.84 6.34 -16.30
C ASP A 286 3.92 5.26 -16.15
N PRO A 287 3.56 3.96 -16.19
CA PRO A 287 4.51 2.87 -15.98
C PRO A 287 5.49 2.69 -17.15
N VAL A 288 5.22 3.31 -18.30
CA VAL A 288 6.00 3.10 -19.53
C VAL A 288 7.00 4.22 -19.77
N SER A 289 6.55 5.47 -19.85
CA SER A 289 7.39 6.59 -20.32
C SER A 289 7.57 7.73 -19.31
N ASN A 290 7.02 7.62 -18.10
CA ASN A 290 7.00 8.69 -17.11
C ASN A 290 6.35 9.99 -17.64
N ARG A 291 5.36 9.88 -18.53
CA ARG A 291 4.59 11.05 -18.99
C ARG A 291 3.74 11.59 -17.83
N ALA A 292 3.40 12.87 -17.89
CA ALA A 292 2.44 13.45 -16.96
C ALA A 292 1.06 12.81 -17.18
N CYS A 293 0.43 12.35 -16.10
CA CYS A 293 -0.92 11.79 -16.10
C CYS A 293 -1.98 12.88 -15.93
N ASP A 294 -3.21 12.60 -16.37
CA ASP A 294 -4.41 13.37 -16.00
C ASP A 294 -5.22 12.61 -14.93
N PRO A 295 -5.14 13.01 -13.65
CA PRO A 295 -5.80 12.31 -12.54
C PRO A 295 -7.34 12.39 -12.57
N ASN A 296 -7.94 13.01 -13.59
CA ASN A 296 -9.39 13.17 -13.73
C ASN A 296 -9.99 12.37 -14.90
N ASP A 297 -9.18 11.62 -15.65
CA ASP A 297 -9.63 10.96 -16.87
C ASP A 297 -10.14 9.52 -16.68
N GLN A 298 -10.11 9.02 -15.44
CA GLN A 298 -10.50 7.65 -15.06
C GLN A 298 -9.63 6.56 -15.74
N GLY A 299 -8.34 6.83 -15.94
CA GLY A 299 -7.36 5.88 -16.47
C GLY A 299 -7.32 5.79 -18.00
N GLN A 300 -7.96 6.72 -18.70
CA GLN A 300 -8.01 6.74 -20.18
C GLN A 300 -6.64 7.01 -20.81
N ASP A 301 -5.78 7.75 -20.12
CA ASP A 301 -4.42 8.00 -20.55
C ASP A 301 -3.49 6.80 -20.37
N GLY A 302 -3.93 5.71 -19.73
CA GLY A 302 -3.14 4.50 -19.46
C GLY A 302 -2.17 4.63 -18.27
N CYS A 303 -2.29 5.67 -17.46
CA CYS A 303 -1.67 5.74 -16.15
C CYS A 303 -2.36 4.80 -15.16
N ILE A 304 -1.61 4.39 -14.13
CA ILE A 304 -2.09 3.49 -13.09
C ILE A 304 -1.72 4.04 -11.71
N ALA A 305 -2.48 3.67 -10.68
CA ALA A 305 -2.15 3.98 -9.30
C ALA A 305 -0.91 3.21 -8.81
N LEU A 306 -0.09 3.86 -7.97
CA LEU A 306 0.97 3.17 -7.22
C LEU A 306 0.34 2.17 -6.23
N PRO A 307 0.74 0.88 -6.25
CA PRO A 307 0.19 -0.10 -5.33
C PRO A 307 0.84 -0.02 -3.94
N ASP A 308 0.06 -0.21 -2.89
CA ASP A 308 0.55 -0.26 -1.50
C ASP A 308 0.99 -1.68 -1.07
N ASP A 309 0.92 -2.67 -1.96
CA ASP A 309 1.39 -4.05 -1.77
C ASP A 309 2.79 -4.14 -1.13
N PHE A 310 3.68 -3.21 -1.51
CA PHE A 310 5.02 -3.16 -0.92
C PHE A 310 4.97 -2.83 0.57
N LEU A 311 4.14 -1.86 0.98
CA LEU A 311 3.94 -1.51 2.39
C LEU A 311 3.31 -2.68 3.15
N GLN A 312 2.25 -3.27 2.60
CA GLN A 312 1.49 -4.33 3.25
C GLN A 312 2.31 -5.62 3.40
N TYR A 313 2.93 -6.09 2.32
CA TYR A 313 3.48 -7.45 2.27
C TYR A 313 5.00 -7.51 2.39
N TYR A 314 5.73 -6.42 2.16
CA TYR A 314 7.18 -6.37 2.38
C TYR A 314 7.52 -5.65 3.68
N LEU A 315 6.90 -4.49 3.94
CA LEU A 315 7.18 -3.72 5.16
C LEU A 315 6.34 -4.15 6.36
N GLY A 316 5.32 -4.99 6.14
CA GLY A 316 4.45 -5.52 7.18
C GLY A 316 3.44 -4.51 7.73
N ALA A 317 3.21 -3.40 7.02
CA ALA A 317 2.29 -2.32 7.38
C ALA A 317 1.03 -2.40 6.50
N TYR A 318 0.01 -3.12 6.97
CA TYR A 318 -1.22 -3.39 6.22
C TYR A 318 -2.06 -2.14 6.00
N ILE A 319 -2.10 -1.25 6.98
CA ILE A 319 -2.78 0.03 6.88
C ILE A 319 -1.82 1.14 7.23
N TYR A 320 -1.87 2.19 6.41
CA TYR A 320 -1.25 3.49 6.66
C TYR A 320 -2.29 4.44 7.28
N ASN A 321 -2.09 4.82 8.53
CA ASN A 321 -2.88 5.85 9.19
C ASN A 321 -2.16 7.18 9.11
N ASP A 322 -2.69 8.06 8.26
CA ASP A 322 -2.15 9.39 8.02
C ASP A 322 -2.29 10.32 9.23
N ASP A 323 -1.29 11.19 9.43
CA ASP A 323 -1.17 12.16 10.53
C ASP A 323 -1.38 11.60 11.96
N ALA A 324 -1.39 10.27 12.15
CA ALA A 324 -1.88 9.62 13.37
C ALA A 324 -1.01 9.86 14.61
N GLY A 325 0.26 10.24 14.43
CA GLY A 325 1.17 10.63 15.52
C GLY A 325 1.26 12.13 15.77
N THR A 326 0.46 12.93 15.06
CA THR A 326 0.54 14.40 15.06
C THR A 326 -0.56 15.01 15.91
N THR A 327 -0.19 15.97 16.75
CA THR A 327 -1.14 16.77 17.55
C THR A 327 -1.82 17.84 16.71
N ALA A 328 -2.94 18.38 17.19
CA ALA A 328 -3.63 19.52 16.55
C ALA A 328 -2.72 20.77 16.33
N ASN A 329 -1.65 20.91 17.12
CA ASN A 329 -0.67 21.99 16.99
C ASN A 329 0.53 21.62 16.11
N LYS A 330 0.41 20.56 15.29
CA LYS A 330 1.44 20.10 14.34
C LYS A 330 2.78 19.75 15.01
N LYS A 331 2.70 19.23 16.24
CA LYS A 331 3.81 18.56 16.94
C LYS A 331 3.58 17.07 17.00
N ILE A 332 4.65 16.29 16.98
CA ILE A 332 4.56 14.83 17.09
C ILE A 332 4.51 14.43 18.56
N TYR A 333 3.68 13.43 18.90
CA TYR A 333 3.69 12.80 20.22
C TYR A 333 5.05 12.14 20.50
N ASP A 334 5.42 12.02 21.77
CA ASP A 334 6.58 11.21 22.15
C ASP A 334 6.38 9.75 21.69
N ILE A 335 7.46 9.02 21.48
CA ILE A 335 7.43 7.64 21.02
C ILE A 335 8.09 6.74 22.06
N ALA A 336 7.47 5.60 22.34
CA ALA A 336 8.00 4.57 23.24
C ALA A 336 8.18 3.25 22.48
N GLY A 337 9.36 2.64 22.62
CA GLY A 337 9.64 1.31 22.13
C GLY A 337 8.99 0.25 23.01
N VAL A 338 8.12 -0.55 22.40
CA VAL A 338 7.30 -1.56 23.10
C VAL A 338 7.80 -2.99 22.86
N GLU A 339 8.60 -3.20 21.81
CA GLU A 339 9.18 -4.49 21.46
C GLU A 339 10.56 -4.29 20.79
N ALA A 340 11.33 -5.37 20.65
CA ALA A 340 12.62 -5.31 19.94
C ALA A 340 12.41 -4.73 18.52
N PRO A 341 13.30 -3.87 18.02
CA PRO A 341 14.59 -3.52 18.61
C PRO A 341 14.56 -2.35 19.60
N PHE A 342 13.41 -1.70 19.81
CA PHE A 342 13.32 -0.47 20.58
C PHE A 342 12.88 -0.65 22.02
N ALA A 343 12.61 -1.87 22.47
CA ALA A 343 12.07 -2.17 23.80
C ALA A 343 12.79 -1.38 24.91
N GLY A 344 12.04 -0.60 25.68
CA GLY A 344 12.56 0.20 26.79
C GLY A 344 13.24 1.51 26.39
N GLN A 345 13.32 1.85 25.10
CA GLN A 345 13.72 3.17 24.62
C GLN A 345 12.50 4.10 24.53
N ALA A 346 12.73 5.40 24.67
CA ALA A 346 11.74 6.43 24.40
C ALA A 346 12.43 7.65 23.78
N TRP A 347 11.74 8.35 22.89
CA TRP A 347 12.28 9.51 22.19
C TRP A 347 11.21 10.52 21.84
N SER A 348 11.63 11.78 21.77
CA SER A 348 10.83 12.89 21.27
C SER A 348 11.29 13.26 19.87
N VAL A 349 10.34 13.75 19.07
CA VAL A 349 10.57 14.27 17.72
C VAL A 349 10.34 15.78 17.73
N GLY A 350 11.16 16.54 17.00
CA GLY A 350 11.13 18.01 16.98
C GLY A 350 12.41 18.65 17.52
N THR A 351 12.35 19.89 18.00
CA THR A 351 13.54 20.69 18.38
C THR A 351 14.38 20.02 19.49
N PRO A 352 15.74 20.00 19.42
CA PRO A 352 16.64 20.60 18.41
C PRO A 352 17.12 19.62 17.32
N SER A 353 16.21 19.04 16.54
CA SER A 353 16.51 18.21 15.36
C SER A 353 16.52 18.99 14.04
N ALA A 354 16.33 18.30 12.90
CA ALA A 354 15.99 18.90 11.62
C ALA A 354 14.75 19.82 11.67
N ASN A 355 13.87 19.62 12.67
CA ASN A 355 12.68 20.44 12.89
C ASN A 355 11.77 20.54 11.65
N ASN A 356 11.66 19.44 10.92
CA ASN A 356 10.86 19.28 9.71
C ASN A 356 9.60 18.42 9.93
N GLN A 357 9.43 17.87 11.14
CA GLN A 357 8.34 16.97 11.49
C GLN A 357 7.11 17.72 12.01
N ASP A 358 6.17 17.98 11.10
CA ASP A 358 4.82 18.48 11.36
C ASP A 358 3.73 17.51 10.85
N HIS A 359 4.16 16.31 10.45
CA HIS A 359 3.37 15.20 9.96
C HIS A 359 3.96 13.89 10.47
N SER A 360 3.14 12.85 10.55
CA SER A 360 3.58 11.50 10.89
C SER A 360 2.58 10.47 10.40
N ALA A 361 2.90 9.19 10.52
CA ALA A 361 1.97 8.10 10.27
C ALA A 361 2.07 7.05 11.38
N SER A 362 1.01 6.27 11.54
CA SER A 362 1.09 4.99 12.23
C SER A 362 0.62 3.89 11.31
N PHE A 363 0.86 2.65 11.72
CA PHE A 363 0.54 1.50 10.88
C PHE A 363 -0.12 0.40 11.68
N ILE A 364 -1.06 -0.31 11.06
CA ILE A 364 -1.50 -1.62 11.56
C ILE A 364 -0.58 -2.69 10.99
N ALA A 365 -0.02 -3.54 11.86
CA ALA A 365 0.83 -4.63 11.40
C ALA A 365 0.01 -5.66 10.61
N THR A 366 0.55 -6.12 9.47
CA THR A 366 -0.03 -7.17 8.62
C THR A 366 -0.35 -8.44 9.37
N SER A 367 0.44 -8.81 10.39
CA SER A 367 0.11 -9.98 11.23
C SER A 367 -1.22 -9.87 12.00
N GLY A 368 -1.71 -8.64 12.24
CA GLY A 368 -2.99 -8.38 12.89
C GLY A 368 -4.19 -8.74 12.00
N VAL A 369 -4.05 -8.56 10.68
CA VAL A 369 -5.10 -8.88 9.70
C VAL A 369 -4.90 -10.26 9.08
N LEU A 370 -3.64 -10.64 8.86
CA LEU A 370 -3.21 -11.94 8.33
C LEU A 370 -2.43 -12.71 9.40
N PRO A 371 -3.10 -13.50 10.26
CA PRO A 371 -2.45 -14.13 11.41
C PRO A 371 -1.31 -15.06 11.00
N VAL A 372 -0.16 -14.92 11.68
CA VAL A 372 1.07 -15.69 11.44
C VAL A 372 0.85 -17.20 11.46
N ALA A 373 -0.09 -17.69 12.28
CA ALA A 373 -0.42 -19.11 12.34
C ALA A 373 -0.95 -19.69 11.01
N LYS A 374 -1.55 -18.84 10.16
CA LYS A 374 -2.05 -19.19 8.83
C LYS A 374 -1.16 -18.64 7.71
N TYR A 375 -0.56 -17.47 7.93
CA TYR A 375 0.27 -16.76 6.96
C TYR A 375 1.64 -16.40 7.59
N PRO A 376 2.51 -17.39 7.82
CA PRO A 376 3.77 -17.17 8.54
C PRO A 376 4.71 -16.17 7.85
N GLN A 377 4.60 -16.03 6.53
CA GLN A 377 5.38 -15.08 5.73
C GLN A 377 5.05 -13.60 6.01
N PHE A 378 3.94 -13.31 6.69
CA PHE A 378 3.52 -11.95 7.03
C PHE A 378 3.74 -11.63 8.52
N GLY A 379 4.73 -12.28 9.14
CA GLY A 379 5.20 -11.94 10.48
C GLY A 379 5.63 -10.47 10.56
N SER A 380 4.85 -9.66 11.27
CA SER A 380 5.16 -8.27 11.56
C SER A 380 4.59 -7.85 12.91
N PHE A 381 5.13 -6.81 13.51
CA PHE A 381 4.66 -6.30 14.81
C PHE A 381 5.04 -4.84 15.02
N ALA A 382 4.33 -4.16 15.91
CA ALA A 382 4.61 -2.79 16.30
C ALA A 382 5.78 -2.74 17.29
N SER A 383 6.97 -2.32 16.85
CA SER A 383 8.16 -2.22 17.71
C SER A 383 8.20 -0.94 18.56
N ALA A 384 7.44 0.08 18.18
CA ALA A 384 7.30 1.33 18.93
C ALA A 384 5.95 1.98 18.65
N LYS A 385 5.45 2.77 19.61
CA LYS A 385 4.14 3.42 19.56
C LYS A 385 4.23 4.89 19.95
N TYR A 386 3.34 5.70 19.41
CA TYR A 386 3.11 7.05 19.92
C TYR A 386 2.54 6.98 21.33
N VAL A 387 3.09 7.79 22.24
CA VAL A 387 2.60 7.99 23.59
C VAL A 387 1.48 9.02 23.53
N ARG A 388 0.30 8.55 23.15
CA ARG A 388 -0.91 9.38 23.03
C ARG A 388 -2.12 8.65 23.65
N PRO A 389 -3.19 9.37 24.04
CA PRO A 389 -4.43 8.74 24.45
C PRO A 389 -5.08 8.02 23.25
N GLY A 390 -5.11 6.68 23.31
CA GLY A 390 -5.71 5.83 22.28
C GLY A 390 -5.02 5.87 20.91
N GLY A 391 -5.72 5.38 19.91
CA GLY A 391 -5.31 5.35 18.52
C GLY A 391 -6.53 5.23 17.61
N PRO A 392 -6.34 5.34 16.29
CA PRO A 392 -7.45 5.26 15.34
C PRO A 392 -8.34 4.02 15.53
N PHE A 393 -7.79 2.92 16.07
CA PHE A 393 -8.52 1.67 16.28
C PHE A 393 -8.36 1.08 17.68
N ASP A 394 -7.87 1.86 18.65
CA ASP A 394 -7.99 1.51 20.08
C ASP A 394 -9.36 1.96 20.59
N PRO A 395 -9.95 1.32 21.63
CA PRO A 395 -11.11 1.85 22.35
C PRO A 395 -10.98 3.34 22.65
N HIS A 396 -12.04 4.09 22.35
CA HIS A 396 -12.05 5.53 22.61
C HIS A 396 -12.06 5.77 24.13
N THR A 397 -12.82 4.96 24.87
CA THR A 397 -12.69 4.84 26.32
C THR A 397 -12.58 3.38 26.76
N GLY A 398 -12.01 3.16 27.94
CA GLY A 398 -11.95 1.83 28.54
C GLY A 398 -11.09 0.83 27.76
N THR A 399 -11.60 -0.38 27.58
CA THR A 399 -10.89 -1.53 26.99
C THR A 399 -11.68 -2.24 25.90
N TYR A 400 -12.97 -1.95 25.75
CA TYR A 400 -13.85 -2.59 24.78
C TYR A 400 -14.57 -1.56 23.91
N TYR A 401 -14.82 -1.93 22.66
CA TYR A 401 -15.72 -1.23 21.76
C TYR A 401 -16.62 -2.25 21.05
N LEU A 402 -17.51 -1.78 20.17
CA LEU A 402 -18.18 -2.61 19.20
C LEU A 402 -17.49 -2.52 17.83
N TYR A 403 -17.23 -3.65 17.18
CA TYR A 403 -16.51 -3.73 15.92
C TYR A 403 -17.22 -4.59 14.88
N SER A 404 -17.38 -4.06 13.68
CA SER A 404 -18.16 -4.68 12.60
C SER A 404 -17.53 -5.94 11.97
N GLN A 405 -16.21 -6.14 12.13
CA GLN A 405 -15.44 -7.15 11.41
C GLN A 405 -15.34 -6.90 9.89
N ILE A 406 -14.42 -7.59 9.23
CA ILE A 406 -14.17 -7.50 7.78
C ILE A 406 -15.01 -8.56 7.06
N ALA A 407 -15.85 -8.17 6.10
CA ALA A 407 -16.56 -9.11 5.21
C ALA A 407 -17.26 -8.40 4.04
N ASP A 408 -17.18 -9.00 2.85
CA ASP A 408 -17.92 -8.59 1.65
C ASP A 408 -19.40 -8.99 1.68
N ILE A 409 -20.23 -8.26 0.93
CA ILE A 409 -21.66 -8.50 0.73
C ILE A 409 -22.37 -8.64 2.08
N THR A 410 -22.23 -7.63 2.94
CA THR A 410 -22.84 -7.63 4.26
C THR A 410 -23.59 -6.34 4.54
N TYR A 411 -24.69 -6.45 5.28
CA TYR A 411 -25.44 -5.33 5.82
C TYR A 411 -25.55 -5.52 7.33
N LYS A 412 -24.59 -4.99 8.07
CA LYS A 412 -24.43 -5.19 9.51
C LYS A 412 -25.15 -4.08 10.26
N ARG A 413 -25.93 -4.45 11.27
CA ARG A 413 -26.70 -3.49 12.07
C ARG A 413 -26.55 -3.75 13.56
N VAL A 414 -26.39 -2.66 14.31
CA VAL A 414 -26.61 -2.62 15.75
C VAL A 414 -27.79 -1.69 16.03
N THR A 415 -28.86 -2.25 16.59
CA THR A 415 -30.17 -1.62 16.67
C THR A 415 -30.59 -1.38 18.12
N ARG A 416 -31.30 -0.27 18.36
CA ARG A 416 -31.92 0.05 19.63
C ARG A 416 -33.26 0.74 19.42
N THR A 417 -34.27 0.33 20.18
CA THR A 417 -35.50 1.09 20.35
C THR A 417 -35.33 2.13 21.46
N ILE A 418 -35.63 3.40 21.16
CA ILE A 418 -35.56 4.53 22.07
C ILE A 418 -36.99 5.06 22.29
N ASP A 419 -37.42 5.10 23.55
CA ASP A 419 -38.72 5.65 23.92
C ASP A 419 -38.63 7.16 24.16
N LEU A 420 -39.28 7.94 23.29
CA LEU A 420 -39.39 9.39 23.39
C LEU A 420 -40.79 9.84 23.85
N THR A 421 -41.58 8.92 24.41
CA THR A 421 -42.86 9.26 25.02
C THR A 421 -42.65 10.29 26.13
N GLY A 422 -43.32 11.44 26.02
CA GLY A 422 -43.17 12.56 26.97
C GLY A 422 -41.90 13.41 26.77
N GLN A 423 -41.08 13.14 25.76
CA GLN A 423 -39.93 13.97 25.38
C GLN A 423 -40.31 14.88 24.22
N SER A 424 -39.81 16.12 24.23
CA SER A 424 -40.00 17.09 23.13
C SER A 424 -38.90 17.03 22.07
N SER A 425 -37.76 16.45 22.42
CA SER A 425 -36.59 16.29 21.55
C SER A 425 -35.66 15.22 22.14
N ALA A 426 -34.81 14.64 21.29
CA ALA A 426 -33.72 13.79 21.74
C ALA A 426 -32.57 13.78 20.73
N THR A 427 -31.38 13.45 21.20
CA THR A 427 -30.18 13.29 20.38
C THR A 427 -29.52 11.96 20.73
N LEU A 428 -29.09 11.22 19.71
CA LEU A 428 -28.17 10.11 19.85
C LEU A 428 -26.76 10.59 19.49
N SER A 429 -25.79 10.44 20.37
CA SER A 429 -24.38 10.62 20.06
C SER A 429 -23.60 9.33 20.26
N PHE A 430 -22.52 9.18 19.52
CA PHE A 430 -21.56 8.09 19.66
C PHE A 430 -20.23 8.49 19.05
N TRP A 431 -19.17 7.79 19.44
CA TRP A 431 -17.88 7.88 18.77
C TRP A 431 -17.76 6.75 17.75
N ILE A 432 -17.22 7.07 16.58
CA ILE A 432 -16.98 6.12 15.50
C ILE A 432 -15.57 6.30 14.95
N SER A 433 -14.92 5.18 14.66
CA SER A 433 -13.77 5.13 13.76
C SER A 433 -14.08 4.15 12.65
N ARG A 434 -13.67 4.45 11.42
CA ARG A 434 -14.04 3.67 10.25
C ARG A 434 -12.90 3.56 9.27
N ASP A 435 -12.80 2.39 8.67
CA ASP A 435 -11.96 2.10 7.52
C ASP A 435 -12.81 1.28 6.56
N THR A 436 -13.51 1.96 5.65
CA THR A 436 -14.38 1.33 4.65
C THR A 436 -13.93 1.72 3.25
N GLU A 437 -14.31 0.96 2.23
CA GLU A 437 -14.01 1.33 0.85
C GLU A 437 -14.67 2.67 0.49
N GLN A 438 -13.86 3.60 -0.02
CA GLN A 438 -14.30 4.95 -0.37
C GLN A 438 -15.28 4.92 -1.54
N SER A 439 -16.45 5.52 -1.36
CA SER A 439 -17.55 5.62 -2.33
C SER A 439 -18.25 4.30 -2.69
N TRP A 440 -17.89 3.17 -2.10
CA TRP A 440 -18.52 1.87 -2.36
C TRP A 440 -19.23 1.32 -1.12
N ASP A 441 -18.52 1.36 -0.01
CA ASP A 441 -18.97 0.91 1.30
C ASP A 441 -19.45 2.07 2.17
N HIS A 442 -20.57 1.92 2.87
CA HIS A 442 -21.20 3.02 3.60
C HIS A 442 -21.61 2.68 5.03
N VAL A 443 -21.36 3.65 5.91
CA VAL A 443 -21.84 3.66 7.29
C VAL A 443 -22.90 4.75 7.44
N PHE A 444 -24.03 4.42 8.07
CA PHE A 444 -25.15 5.35 8.20
C PHE A 444 -26.01 5.02 9.42
N VAL A 445 -26.82 6.00 9.83
CA VAL A 445 -27.78 5.83 10.92
C VAL A 445 -29.18 5.73 10.33
N GLU A 446 -29.75 4.54 10.36
CA GLU A 446 -31.11 4.25 9.93
C GLU A 446 -32.09 4.49 11.07
N SER A 447 -33.27 5.03 10.75
CA SER A 447 -34.33 5.19 11.74
C SER A 447 -35.73 5.07 11.16
N HIS A 448 -36.66 4.60 11.98
CA HIS A 448 -38.09 4.60 11.68
C HIS A 448 -38.91 4.67 12.97
N THR A 449 -40.16 5.10 12.87
CA THR A 449 -41.10 4.99 14.00
C THR A 449 -41.37 3.51 14.26
N ALA A 450 -41.21 3.05 15.50
CA ALA A 450 -41.29 1.64 15.84
C ALA A 450 -42.61 1.01 15.32
N GLY A 451 -42.47 -0.06 14.52
CA GLY A 451 -43.59 -0.77 13.90
C GLY A 451 -44.18 -0.13 12.63
N LEU A 452 -43.67 1.02 12.18
CA LEU A 452 -44.06 1.66 10.91
C LEU A 452 -42.98 1.43 9.84
N ASN A 453 -43.34 1.70 8.57
CA ASN A 453 -42.44 1.56 7.42
C ASN A 453 -41.94 2.93 6.91
N ASP A 454 -41.73 3.89 7.81
CA ASP A 454 -41.30 5.28 7.52
C ASP A 454 -39.77 5.44 7.60
N TRP A 455 -39.05 4.47 7.04
CA TRP A 455 -37.59 4.40 7.10
C TRP A 455 -36.92 5.61 6.44
N THR A 456 -35.89 6.12 7.10
CA THR A 456 -34.94 7.10 6.54
C THR A 456 -33.54 6.82 7.08
N THR A 457 -32.52 7.44 6.50
CA THR A 457 -31.25 7.68 7.20
C THR A 457 -31.23 9.12 7.76
N LEU A 458 -30.45 9.33 8.82
CA LEU A 458 -30.32 10.63 9.50
C LEU A 458 -28.91 11.19 9.35
N PRO A 459 -28.76 12.50 9.12
CA PRO A 459 -27.45 13.13 9.06
C PRO A 459 -26.80 13.21 10.46
N ASP A 460 -25.49 13.11 10.47
CA ASP A 460 -24.66 13.57 11.58
C ASP A 460 -24.55 15.10 11.58
N ALA A 461 -24.92 15.73 12.70
CA ALA A 461 -24.85 17.18 12.90
C ALA A 461 -23.42 17.73 12.95
N ASN A 462 -22.41 16.88 13.16
CA ASN A 462 -21.00 17.27 13.13
C ASN A 462 -20.40 17.25 11.71
N GLY A 463 -21.16 16.83 10.69
CA GLY A 463 -20.81 17.01 9.28
C GLY A 463 -20.03 15.87 8.64
N HIS A 464 -19.97 14.69 9.26
CA HIS A 464 -19.24 13.54 8.70
C HIS A 464 -20.03 12.74 7.65
N THR A 465 -21.36 12.90 7.60
CA THR A 465 -22.24 12.25 6.62
C THR A 465 -22.64 13.20 5.49
N SER A 466 -22.89 12.66 4.30
CA SER A 466 -23.42 13.41 3.15
C SER A 466 -24.50 12.64 2.40
N ALA A 467 -25.17 13.32 1.46
CA ALA A 467 -26.12 12.72 0.54
C ALA A 467 -25.47 12.00 -0.66
N ALA A 468 -24.13 11.87 -0.70
CA ALA A 468 -23.45 11.16 -1.78
C ALA A 468 -23.80 9.66 -1.72
N THR A 469 -24.36 9.14 -2.82
CA THR A 469 -24.82 7.75 -2.92
C THR A 469 -23.71 6.74 -3.21
N GLY A 470 -22.50 7.22 -3.50
CA GLY A 470 -21.38 6.38 -3.91
C GLY A 470 -21.49 5.86 -5.34
N GLU A 471 -20.44 5.17 -5.77
CA GLU A 471 -20.33 4.41 -7.02
C GLU A 471 -21.01 3.03 -6.91
N SER A 472 -21.16 2.50 -5.69
CA SER A 472 -21.89 1.26 -5.46
C SER A 472 -23.37 1.33 -5.86
N CYS A 473 -24.00 2.51 -5.70
CA CYS A 473 -25.38 2.74 -6.11
C CYS A 473 -25.60 2.60 -7.63
N PRO A 474 -24.92 3.38 -8.50
CA PRO A 474 -25.04 3.20 -9.95
C PRO A 474 -24.55 1.82 -10.42
N ALA A 475 -23.60 1.20 -9.70
CA ALA A 475 -23.16 -0.17 -9.96
C ALA A 475 -24.20 -1.26 -9.61
N GLY A 476 -25.30 -0.91 -8.94
CA GLY A 476 -26.42 -1.82 -8.70
C GLY A 476 -26.37 -2.58 -7.37
N TRP A 477 -25.66 -2.09 -6.35
CA TRP A 477 -25.57 -2.76 -5.05
C TRP A 477 -26.92 -2.97 -4.35
N ARG A 478 -27.98 -2.29 -4.82
CA ARG A 478 -29.37 -2.53 -4.44
C ARG A 478 -29.83 -3.97 -4.68
N ASP A 479 -29.19 -4.69 -5.60
CA ASP A 479 -29.48 -6.12 -5.83
C ASP A 479 -28.91 -7.00 -4.70
N LEU A 480 -27.82 -6.56 -4.05
CA LEU A 480 -27.30 -7.15 -2.80
C LEU A 480 -28.16 -6.72 -1.60
N HIS A 481 -28.55 -5.45 -1.59
CA HIS A 481 -29.23 -4.80 -0.48
C HIS A 481 -30.51 -4.08 -0.91
N PRO A 482 -31.59 -4.81 -1.24
CA PRO A 482 -32.85 -4.20 -1.72
C PRO A 482 -33.47 -3.22 -0.73
N PHE A 483 -33.14 -3.35 0.56
CA PHE A 483 -33.59 -2.42 1.59
C PHE A 483 -33.10 -0.98 1.38
N LEU A 484 -32.00 -0.78 0.64
CA LEU A 484 -31.49 0.55 0.32
C LEU A 484 -32.43 1.36 -0.58
N ASP A 485 -33.37 0.72 -1.27
CA ASP A 485 -34.43 1.41 -2.04
C ASP A 485 -35.34 2.28 -1.16
N HIS A 486 -35.27 2.16 0.17
CA HIS A 486 -35.90 3.11 1.08
C HIS A 486 -35.25 4.50 1.05
N TYR A 487 -33.96 4.57 0.73
CA TYR A 487 -33.11 5.76 0.88
C TYR A 487 -32.49 6.26 -0.42
N GLN A 488 -32.25 5.36 -1.37
CA GLN A 488 -31.63 5.65 -2.66
C GLN A 488 -32.57 5.22 -3.81
N THR A 489 -32.39 5.81 -4.98
CA THR A 489 -33.07 5.38 -6.21
C THR A 489 -32.07 5.33 -7.36
N LEU A 490 -31.92 4.17 -7.99
CA LEU A 490 -31.25 4.05 -9.29
C LEU A 490 -32.20 4.59 -10.38
N ASN A 491 -31.78 5.67 -11.03
CA ASN A 491 -32.55 6.36 -12.05
C ASN A 491 -32.40 5.64 -13.41
N ALA A 492 -33.30 5.94 -14.34
CA ALA A 492 -33.29 5.31 -15.67
C ALA A 492 -32.06 5.68 -16.53
N ASP A 493 -31.34 6.74 -16.16
CA ASP A 493 -30.09 7.20 -16.79
C ASP A 493 -28.83 6.65 -16.09
N ALA A 494 -29.00 5.61 -15.25
CA ALA A 494 -27.95 4.99 -14.44
C ALA A 494 -27.32 5.89 -13.37
N THR A 495 -27.85 7.09 -13.12
CA THR A 495 -27.46 7.91 -11.97
C THR A 495 -28.21 7.47 -10.71
N CYS A 496 -27.75 7.90 -9.52
CA CYS A 496 -28.45 7.65 -8.27
C CYS A 496 -28.98 8.91 -7.59
N SER A 497 -30.22 8.85 -7.15
CA SER A 497 -30.85 9.86 -6.30
C SER A 497 -30.67 9.53 -4.82
N ALA A 498 -30.33 10.52 -4.00
CA ALA A 498 -30.21 10.42 -2.55
C ALA A 498 -31.56 10.40 -1.80
N SER A 499 -32.60 9.90 -2.46
CA SER A 499 -33.93 9.69 -1.91
C SER A 499 -34.50 8.40 -2.46
N GLY A 500 -35.25 7.68 -1.64
CA GLY A 500 -35.89 6.42 -2.00
C GLY A 500 -37.40 6.45 -1.81
N THR A 501 -37.96 5.26 -1.65
CA THR A 501 -39.41 5.05 -1.52
C THR A 501 -40.02 5.68 -0.26
N THR A 502 -39.26 5.83 0.83
CA THR A 502 -39.78 6.34 2.11
C THR A 502 -38.97 7.48 2.71
N GLY A 503 -37.67 7.55 2.43
CA GLY A 503 -36.76 8.49 3.09
C GLY A 503 -35.64 9.01 2.22
N VAL A 504 -34.65 9.59 2.88
CA VAL A 504 -33.47 10.20 2.26
C VAL A 504 -32.20 9.46 2.67
N TRP A 505 -31.14 9.66 1.91
CA TRP A 505 -29.81 9.12 2.13
C TRP A 505 -28.87 10.15 2.79
N ASN A 506 -28.21 9.72 3.86
CA ASN A 506 -27.14 10.37 4.59
C ASN A 506 -26.22 9.29 5.12
N ALA A 507 -24.99 9.25 4.60
CA ALA A 507 -24.01 8.25 4.97
C ALA A 507 -22.59 8.82 4.93
N ALA A 508 -21.67 8.11 5.57
CA ALA A 508 -20.25 8.30 5.42
C ALA A 508 -19.64 7.09 4.70
N SER A 509 -18.53 7.33 4.01
CA SER A 509 -17.76 6.30 3.30
C SER A 509 -16.28 6.67 3.35
N GLY A 510 -15.40 5.67 3.24
CA GLY A 510 -13.95 5.84 3.37
C GLY A 510 -13.44 5.72 4.81
N ARG A 511 -12.14 5.92 4.95
CA ARG A 511 -11.44 5.96 6.23
C ARG A 511 -11.68 7.28 6.97
N SER A 512 -11.91 7.22 8.28
CA SER A 512 -11.87 8.41 9.16
C SER A 512 -10.45 8.68 9.65
N ASN A 513 -10.15 9.92 10.02
CA ASN A 513 -8.85 10.27 10.62
C ASN A 513 -8.83 9.95 12.13
N GLY A 514 -9.13 8.70 12.48
CA GLY A 514 -9.36 8.23 13.84
C GLY A 514 -10.80 8.41 14.32
N TRP A 515 -10.96 8.60 15.63
CA TRP A 515 -12.27 8.73 16.27
C TRP A 515 -12.92 10.07 15.95
N GLU A 516 -14.11 10.02 15.36
CA GLU A 516 -14.99 11.15 15.13
C GLU A 516 -16.26 10.98 15.96
N GLN A 517 -16.77 12.07 16.54
CA GLN A 517 -18.04 12.03 17.28
C GLN A 517 -19.18 12.33 16.32
N TRP A 518 -20.17 11.44 16.26
CA TRP A 518 -21.43 11.70 15.56
C TRP A 518 -22.51 12.14 16.54
N SER A 519 -23.39 13.03 16.09
CA SER A 519 -24.54 13.56 16.85
C SER A 519 -25.76 13.62 15.95
N VAL A 520 -26.74 12.76 16.21
CA VAL A 520 -27.92 12.53 15.37
C VAL A 520 -29.18 13.06 16.06
N ASP A 521 -29.91 13.95 15.37
CA ASP A 521 -31.17 14.51 15.88
C ASP A 521 -32.34 13.51 15.72
N LEU A 522 -33.00 13.20 16.83
CA LEU A 522 -34.17 12.32 16.89
C LEU A 522 -35.47 13.09 17.15
N SER A 523 -35.44 14.43 17.15
CA SER A 523 -36.59 15.27 17.50
C SER A 523 -37.82 15.06 16.62
N ARG A 524 -37.64 14.56 15.39
CA ARG A 524 -38.76 14.16 14.51
C ARG A 524 -39.63 13.02 15.07
N TYR A 525 -39.12 12.29 16.05
CA TYR A 525 -39.80 11.18 16.72
C TYR A 525 -40.29 11.55 18.13
N ALA A 526 -40.35 12.85 18.47
CA ALA A 526 -40.84 13.32 19.75
C ALA A 526 -42.25 12.75 20.05
N GLY A 527 -42.41 12.17 21.25
CA GLY A 527 -43.67 11.57 21.68
C GLY A 527 -43.95 10.16 21.15
N THR A 528 -43.06 9.53 20.40
CA THR A 528 -43.19 8.15 19.90
C THR A 528 -42.02 7.26 20.35
N GLN A 529 -42.03 5.98 19.96
CA GLN A 529 -40.85 5.13 20.03
C GLN A 529 -40.18 5.12 18.65
N VAL A 530 -38.87 5.33 18.62
CA VAL A 530 -38.05 5.23 17.41
C VAL A 530 -37.15 4.01 17.52
N GLU A 531 -37.05 3.22 16.45
CA GLU A 531 -36.00 2.22 16.32
C GLU A 531 -34.90 2.80 15.45
N VAL A 532 -33.67 2.75 15.96
CA VAL A 532 -32.47 3.29 15.33
C VAL A 532 -31.45 2.18 15.14
N SER A 533 -30.85 2.10 13.96
CA SER A 533 -29.70 1.22 13.67
C SER A 533 -28.50 2.03 13.24
N ILE A 534 -27.33 1.75 13.83
CA ILE A 534 -26.06 2.15 13.22
C ILE A 534 -25.68 0.99 12.30
N ALA A 535 -25.58 1.30 11.01
CA ALA A 535 -25.48 0.32 9.95
C ALA A 535 -24.21 0.49 9.13
N TYR A 536 -23.67 -0.64 8.69
CA TYR A 536 -22.58 -0.71 7.71
C TYR A 536 -23.00 -1.67 6.61
N ALA A 537 -23.13 -1.16 5.39
CA ALA A 537 -23.41 -1.93 4.19
C ALA A 537 -22.18 -1.95 3.28
N SER A 538 -21.83 -3.13 2.77
CA SER A 538 -20.69 -3.34 1.89
C SER A 538 -21.08 -3.87 0.53
N ASP A 539 -20.30 -3.58 -0.49
CA ASP A 539 -20.53 -4.03 -1.86
C ASP A 539 -19.97 -5.48 -2.10
N TRP A 540 -19.54 -5.79 -3.32
CA TRP A 540 -19.07 -7.12 -3.73
C TRP A 540 -17.64 -7.47 -3.31
N SER A 541 -16.76 -6.48 -3.12
CA SER A 541 -15.32 -6.73 -2.98
C SER A 541 -14.60 -5.51 -2.41
N VAL A 542 -13.35 -5.69 -1.98
CA VAL A 542 -12.49 -4.67 -1.36
C VAL A 542 -13.03 -4.27 0.01
N GLN A 543 -12.20 -4.46 1.02
CA GLN A 543 -12.60 -4.20 2.40
C GLN A 543 -11.52 -3.43 3.11
N GLY A 544 -11.93 -2.41 3.85
CA GLY A 544 -11.12 -1.89 4.94
C GLY A 544 -11.29 -2.73 6.20
N LEU A 545 -10.82 -2.24 7.35
CA LEU A 545 -11.06 -2.92 8.63
C LEU A 545 -12.54 -2.98 9.01
N GLY A 546 -13.35 -2.06 8.50
CA GLY A 546 -14.75 -1.86 8.86
C GLY A 546 -14.94 -0.76 9.90
N VAL A 547 -16.01 -0.87 10.68
CA VAL A 547 -16.51 0.15 11.61
C VAL A 547 -16.30 -0.22 13.07
N PHE A 548 -15.87 0.76 13.86
CA PHE A 548 -15.67 0.71 15.30
C PHE A 548 -16.58 1.74 15.97
N LEU A 549 -17.34 1.35 16.99
CA LEU A 549 -18.29 2.20 17.72
C LEU A 549 -18.00 2.15 19.20
N ASP A 550 -18.03 3.32 19.83
CA ASP A 550 -17.84 3.45 21.28
C ASP A 550 -18.69 4.61 21.83
N ASP A 551 -18.86 4.65 23.15
CA ASP A 551 -19.41 5.78 23.89
C ASP A 551 -20.76 6.29 23.34
N THR A 552 -21.70 5.36 23.15
CA THR A 552 -23.07 5.73 22.73
C THR A 552 -23.82 6.40 23.88
N ALA A 553 -24.55 7.47 23.60
CA ALA A 553 -25.38 8.18 24.55
C ALA A 553 -26.65 8.72 23.89
N VAL A 554 -27.79 8.55 24.54
CA VAL A 554 -29.06 9.20 24.20
C VAL A 554 -29.27 10.31 25.22
N SER A 555 -29.64 11.51 24.77
CA SER A 555 -29.84 12.68 25.62
C SER A 555 -30.92 12.49 26.72
N THR A 556 -31.74 11.45 26.62
CA THR A 556 -32.72 11.04 27.64
C THR A 556 -32.11 10.21 28.79
N GLY A 557 -30.82 9.87 28.72
CA GLY A 557 -30.02 9.33 29.82
C GLY A 557 -29.43 7.94 29.61
N ALA A 558 -29.78 7.24 28.52
CA ALA A 558 -29.20 5.92 28.23
C ALA A 558 -27.80 6.06 27.61
N SER A 559 -26.80 5.34 28.11
CA SER A 559 -25.45 5.34 27.53
C SER A 559 -24.70 4.02 27.74
N THR A 560 -23.68 3.78 26.92
CA THR A 560 -22.72 2.68 27.10
C THR A 560 -21.42 2.93 26.34
N SER A 561 -20.29 2.56 26.94
CA SER A 561 -18.96 2.44 26.33
C SER A 561 -18.59 0.97 26.07
N PHE A 562 -19.61 0.11 25.98
CA PHE A 562 -19.49 -1.34 25.78
C PHE A 562 -18.67 -2.13 26.81
N GLU A 563 -18.23 -1.55 27.93
CA GLU A 563 -17.41 -2.25 28.94
C GLU A 563 -18.12 -3.44 29.61
N ASP A 564 -19.44 -3.39 29.79
CA ASP A 564 -20.21 -4.44 30.50
C ASP A 564 -21.22 -5.17 29.59
N GLY A 565 -21.09 -5.03 28.27
CA GLY A 565 -21.99 -5.63 27.27
C GLY A 565 -22.46 -4.63 26.23
N LEU A 566 -23.65 -4.86 25.64
CA LEU A 566 -24.17 -4.01 24.55
C LEU A 566 -25.01 -2.82 25.04
N GLY A 567 -25.19 -2.63 26.35
CA GLY A 567 -25.85 -1.45 26.92
C GLY A 567 -27.29 -1.19 26.45
N GLY A 568 -28.00 -2.21 25.96
CA GLY A 568 -29.36 -2.08 25.39
C GLY A 568 -29.42 -2.07 23.86
N TRP A 569 -28.27 -2.11 23.20
CA TRP A 569 -28.17 -2.37 21.77
C TRP A 569 -28.28 -3.88 21.46
N THR A 570 -28.78 -4.21 20.28
CA THR A 570 -28.89 -5.59 19.77
C THR A 570 -28.28 -5.68 18.40
N VAL A 571 -27.50 -6.73 18.13
CA VAL A 571 -27.01 -7.04 16.78
C VAL A 571 -28.14 -7.76 16.03
N THR A 572 -28.76 -7.08 15.07
CA THR A 572 -30.00 -7.52 14.41
C THR A 572 -29.79 -8.16 13.04
N GLY A 573 -28.56 -8.17 12.53
CA GLY A 573 -28.23 -8.72 11.21
C GLY A 573 -28.83 -7.92 10.05
N PRO A 574 -28.80 -8.45 8.81
CA PRO A 574 -29.20 -7.71 7.62
C PRO A 574 -30.73 -7.53 7.53
N PRO A 575 -31.21 -6.45 6.89
CA PRO A 575 -32.63 -6.26 6.64
C PRO A 575 -33.18 -7.29 5.63
N PRO A 576 -34.52 -7.46 5.56
CA PRO A 576 -35.15 -8.34 4.58
C PRO A 576 -34.71 -8.03 3.15
N GLY A 577 -34.45 -9.09 2.38
CA GLY A 577 -33.99 -9.00 0.99
C GLY A 577 -32.48 -9.20 0.83
N SER A 578 -31.68 -8.85 1.85
CA SER A 578 -30.24 -9.12 1.85
C SER A 578 -29.90 -10.55 2.24
N ALA A 579 -28.78 -11.05 1.71
CA ALA A 579 -28.22 -12.33 2.13
C ALA A 579 -27.76 -12.30 3.61
N PRO A 580 -27.74 -13.44 4.32
CA PRO A 580 -27.19 -13.50 5.68
C PRO A 580 -25.74 -13.06 5.72
N ASN A 581 -25.39 -12.17 6.65
CA ASN A 581 -23.99 -11.74 6.80
C ASN A 581 -23.11 -12.92 7.25
N SER A 582 -21.90 -13.02 6.68
CA SER A 582 -20.90 -14.00 7.09
C SER A 582 -20.36 -13.73 8.51
N ASN A 583 -20.36 -12.47 8.95
CA ASN A 583 -20.08 -12.01 10.32
C ASN A 583 -20.88 -10.73 10.65
N ASN A 584 -20.84 -10.27 11.90
CA ASN A 584 -21.58 -9.08 12.36
C ASN A 584 -20.77 -8.29 13.39
N PHE A 585 -21.32 -7.17 13.89
CA PHE A 585 -20.76 -6.46 15.02
C PHE A 585 -20.50 -7.37 16.23
N VAL A 586 -19.31 -7.24 16.83
CA VAL A 586 -18.89 -7.94 18.05
C VAL A 586 -18.27 -6.97 19.03
N ARG A 587 -18.42 -7.25 20.33
CA ARG A 587 -17.66 -6.56 21.36
C ARG A 587 -16.21 -7.05 21.32
N ALA A 588 -15.26 -6.16 21.08
CA ALA A 588 -13.85 -6.53 20.92
C ALA A 588 -12.91 -5.55 21.66
N THR A 589 -11.62 -5.87 21.66
CA THR A 589 -10.53 -5.05 22.21
C THR A 589 -9.54 -4.72 21.09
N ALA A 590 -8.63 -3.77 21.32
CA ALA A 590 -7.58 -3.42 20.34
C ALA A 590 -6.57 -4.54 20.03
N ALA A 591 -6.60 -5.67 20.75
CA ALA A 591 -5.59 -6.73 20.61
C ALA A 591 -5.48 -7.31 19.18
N GLY A 592 -6.52 -7.18 18.36
CA GLY A 592 -6.50 -7.60 16.94
C GLY A 592 -5.82 -6.61 15.99
N PHE A 593 -5.54 -5.38 16.41
CA PHE A 593 -5.02 -4.31 15.55
C PHE A 593 -3.72 -3.74 16.14
N PRO A 594 -2.60 -4.47 16.04
CA PRO A 594 -1.30 -4.01 16.54
C PRO A 594 -0.84 -2.76 15.77
N GLU A 595 -1.20 -1.60 16.30
CA GLU A 595 -0.81 -0.30 15.77
C GLU A 595 0.57 0.13 16.31
N GLY A 596 1.44 0.66 15.43
CA GLY A 596 2.74 1.21 15.81
C GLY A 596 3.12 2.49 15.06
N ALA A 597 3.93 3.32 15.71
CA ALA A 597 4.71 4.39 15.05
C ALA A 597 5.85 3.78 14.20
N THR A 598 6.21 2.54 14.50
CA THR A 598 7.16 1.75 13.72
C THR A 598 6.64 0.32 13.58
N ILE A 599 6.74 -0.25 12.39
CA ILE A 599 6.51 -1.68 12.15
C ILE A 599 7.84 -2.37 11.87
N THR A 600 8.01 -3.56 12.43
CA THR A 600 9.17 -4.40 12.22
C THR A 600 8.73 -5.75 11.65
N THR A 601 9.46 -6.24 10.65
CA THR A 601 9.42 -7.62 10.14
C THR A 601 10.77 -8.29 10.43
N ASP A 602 11.01 -9.48 9.88
CA ASP A 602 12.34 -10.09 9.97
C ASP A 602 13.41 -9.37 9.12
N ASP A 603 12.99 -8.68 8.07
CA ASP A 603 13.88 -8.09 7.06
C ASP A 603 13.82 -6.55 7.02
N THR A 604 12.78 -5.96 7.62
CA THR A 604 12.47 -4.53 7.47
C THR A 604 12.09 -3.87 8.78
N ILE A 605 12.40 -2.58 8.89
CA ILE A 605 11.85 -1.66 9.88
C ILE A 605 11.31 -0.44 9.13
N TYR A 606 10.08 -0.06 9.42
CA TYR A 606 9.40 1.06 8.75
C TYR A 606 8.92 2.08 9.77
N PHE A 607 9.35 3.33 9.63
CA PHE A 607 9.00 4.44 10.53
C PHE A 607 7.94 5.34 9.90
N GLY A 608 6.92 5.69 10.68
CA GLY A 608 5.95 6.72 10.32
C GLY A 608 6.42 8.14 10.64
N PHE A 609 7.73 8.33 10.72
CA PHE A 609 8.39 9.60 10.98
C PHE A 609 9.82 9.52 10.42
N GLY A 610 10.43 10.67 10.18
CA GLY A 610 11.82 10.75 9.76
C GLY A 610 12.77 10.66 10.95
N LEU A 611 13.79 9.80 10.83
CA LEU A 611 14.85 9.68 11.83
C LEU A 611 15.55 11.04 12.08
N GLU A 612 15.68 11.88 11.04
CA GLU A 612 16.25 13.23 11.15
C GLU A 612 15.48 14.14 12.12
N GLY A 613 14.20 13.81 12.38
CA GLY A 613 13.34 14.52 13.31
C GLY A 613 13.54 14.18 14.79
N ILE A 614 14.27 13.11 15.12
CA ILE A 614 14.55 12.74 16.51
C ILE A 614 15.38 13.85 17.17
N ALA A 615 14.85 14.39 18.28
CA ALA A 615 15.29 15.66 18.87
C ALA A 615 16.77 15.68 19.28
N ARG A 616 17.24 14.61 19.91
CA ARG A 616 18.59 14.54 20.47
C ARG A 616 19.50 13.65 19.64
N PRO A 617 20.71 14.11 19.25
CA PRO A 617 21.64 13.31 18.46
C PRO A 617 22.00 11.96 19.09
N GLU A 618 22.19 11.90 20.40
CA GLU A 618 22.49 10.66 21.13
C GLU A 618 21.33 9.66 21.08
N THR A 619 20.09 10.14 21.19
CA THR A 619 18.89 9.31 21.07
C THR A 619 18.69 8.85 19.63
N ARG A 620 18.92 9.74 18.65
CA ARG A 620 18.87 9.40 17.22
C ARG A 620 19.90 8.32 16.88
N ALA A 621 21.11 8.44 17.39
CA ALA A 621 22.15 7.42 17.25
C ALA A 621 21.74 6.10 17.91
N ALA A 622 21.16 6.12 19.11
CA ALA A 622 20.68 4.91 19.78
C ALA A 622 19.58 4.19 18.99
N VAL A 623 18.61 4.93 18.45
CA VAL A 623 17.54 4.40 17.60
C VAL A 623 18.12 3.82 16.30
N MET A 624 19.00 4.55 15.60
CA MET A 624 19.67 4.05 14.40
C MET A 624 20.48 2.77 14.70
N GLY A 625 21.25 2.76 15.78
CA GLY A 625 22.06 1.62 16.19
C GLY A 625 21.20 0.39 16.48
N ALA A 626 20.10 0.56 17.21
CA ALA A 626 19.17 -0.53 17.49
C ALA A 626 18.52 -1.09 16.21
N ALA A 627 18.10 -0.21 15.29
CA ALA A 627 17.52 -0.61 14.02
C ALA A 627 18.51 -1.40 13.16
N ILE A 628 19.72 -0.89 12.94
CA ILE A 628 20.71 -1.54 12.08
C ILE A 628 21.26 -2.83 12.71
N ASN A 629 21.46 -2.88 14.03
CA ASN A 629 21.89 -4.11 14.70
C ASN A 629 20.84 -5.22 14.58
N TYR A 630 19.55 -4.87 14.64
CA TYR A 630 18.48 -5.84 14.40
C TYR A 630 18.48 -6.33 12.95
N LEU A 631 18.62 -5.42 11.99
CA LEU A 631 18.63 -5.78 10.57
C LEU A 631 19.86 -6.62 10.18
N LEU A 632 21.01 -6.39 10.80
CA LEU A 632 22.27 -7.09 10.50
C LEU A 632 22.53 -8.36 11.32
N ARG A 633 21.56 -8.80 12.13
CA ARG A 633 21.65 -9.96 13.03
C ARG A 633 22.05 -11.28 12.36
#